data_AF-A0A0R2PXR7-F1
#
_entry.id   AF-A0A0R2PXR7-F1
#
_cell.length_a   1.000
_cell.length_b   1.000
_cell.length_c   1.000
_cell.angle_alpha   90.00
_cell.angle_beta   90.00
_cell.angle_gamma   90.00
#
_symmetry.space_group_name_H-M   'P 1'
#
loop_
_entity.id
_entity.type
_entity.pdbx_description
1 polymer ?
#
loop_
_entity_poly.entity_id
_entity_poly.type
_entity_poly.pdbx_seq_one_letter_code
_entity_poly.pdbx_strand_id
1 'polypeptide(L)'
;MTWSTEDGGPRRLQWVDGARLAIAAGETLQVTSRSMMVVTMVVVASPDDVFVLCHTGGDGAVSWVERVHPETLETLATSEHLAGGPAWPGGTAVHPN
;
A
#
# COMPACT_ATOMS: atom_id res chain seq x y z
N MET A 1 20.03 -11.18 -2.81
CA MET A 1 18.58 -10.94 -2.89
C MET A 1 18.29 -9.70 -2.08
N THR A 2 17.78 -8.66 -2.70
CA THR A 2 17.36 -7.42 -2.02
C THR A 2 15.89 -7.58 -1.73
N TRP A 3 15.50 -7.63 -0.46
CA TRP A 3 14.08 -7.66 -0.10
C TRP A 3 13.53 -6.25 -0.32
N SER A 4 12.95 -6.01 -1.50
CA SER A 4 12.46 -4.68 -1.92
C SER A 4 11.28 -4.18 -1.09
N THR A 5 10.72 -5.03 -0.23
CA THR A 5 9.44 -4.80 0.47
C THR A 5 9.50 -5.02 1.99
N GLU A 6 10.68 -5.28 2.57
CA GLU A 6 10.81 -5.48 4.03
C GLU A 6 11.20 -4.18 4.69
N ASP A 7 10.53 -3.86 5.80
CA ASP A 7 11.00 -2.90 6.79
C ASP A 7 12.21 -3.44 7.58
N GLY A 8 13.15 -4.11 6.89
CA GLY A 8 14.18 -4.96 7.49
C GLY A 8 15.42 -4.20 7.98
N GLY A 9 15.57 -2.92 7.59
CA GLY A 9 16.63 -2.06 8.11
C GLY A 9 16.25 -1.41 9.45
N PRO A 10 17.22 -1.04 10.32
CA PRO A 10 16.94 -0.31 11.56
C PRO A 10 16.23 1.03 11.35
N ARG A 11 16.25 1.56 10.12
CA ARG A 11 15.54 2.77 9.72
C ARG A 11 14.16 2.51 9.13
N ARG A 12 13.82 1.24 8.83
CA ARG A 12 12.56 0.81 8.21
C ARG A 12 12.15 1.65 6.99
N LEU A 13 13.14 2.08 6.22
CA LEU A 13 12.89 2.84 5.01
C LEU A 13 12.68 1.81 3.90
N GLN A 14 11.49 1.76 3.32
CA GLN A 14 11.20 1.05 2.08
C GLN A 14 11.94 1.75 0.91
N TRP A 15 13.27 1.76 0.97
CA TRP A 15 14.15 2.55 0.12
C TRP A 15 15.26 1.66 -0.45
N VAL A 16 15.48 1.78 -1.75
CA VAL A 16 16.57 1.08 -2.44
C VAL A 16 17.85 1.92 -2.33
N ASP A 17 18.93 1.33 -1.81
CA ASP A 17 20.22 2.00 -1.79
C ASP A 17 20.61 2.42 -3.21
N GLY A 18 21.07 3.65 -3.39
CA GLY A 18 21.31 4.17 -4.73
C GLY A 18 20.11 4.82 -5.45
N ALA A 19 18.90 4.81 -4.88
CA ALA A 19 17.76 5.48 -5.50
C ALA A 19 17.92 7.02 -5.51
N ARG A 20 17.40 7.66 -6.57
CA ARG A 20 17.35 9.11 -6.79
C ARG A 20 15.99 9.42 -7.42
N LEU A 21 15.37 10.54 -7.07
CA LEU A 21 14.15 11.01 -7.78
C LEU A 21 14.45 11.62 -9.16
N ALA A 22 15.73 11.85 -9.49
CA ALA A 22 16.20 12.41 -10.77
C ALA A 22 15.54 13.74 -11.20
N ILE A 23 15.10 14.56 -10.24
CA ILE A 23 14.46 15.86 -10.47
C ILE A 23 15.48 16.85 -11.05
N ALA A 24 15.19 17.41 -12.23
CA ALA A 24 16.04 18.38 -12.92
C ALA A 24 15.86 19.82 -12.40
N ALA A 25 16.77 20.72 -12.81
CA ALA A 25 16.67 22.12 -12.46
C ALA A 25 15.38 22.74 -13.04
N GLY A 26 14.55 23.31 -12.16
CA GLY A 26 13.26 23.89 -12.53
C GLY A 26 12.09 22.91 -12.51
N GLU A 27 12.32 21.62 -12.27
CA GLU A 27 11.23 20.66 -12.08
C GLU A 27 10.68 20.71 -10.65
N THR A 28 9.38 20.45 -10.51
CA THR A 28 8.70 20.37 -9.22
C THR A 28 8.09 18.99 -9.06
N LEU A 29 8.44 18.32 -7.96
CA LEU A 29 7.84 17.04 -7.60
C LEU A 29 6.32 17.21 -7.44
N GLN A 30 5.56 16.40 -8.18
CA GLN A 30 4.11 16.29 -8.00
C GLN A 30 3.81 15.09 -7.12
N VAL A 31 2.80 15.23 -6.26
CA VAL A 31 2.35 14.18 -5.35
C VAL A 31 0.85 14.05 -5.46
N THR A 32 0.38 12.86 -5.81
CA THR A 32 -1.03 12.46 -5.63
C THR A 32 -1.15 11.81 -4.26
N SER A 33 -2.12 12.24 -3.46
CA SER A 33 -2.43 11.60 -2.18
C SER A 33 -3.94 11.49 -2.01
N ARG A 34 -4.38 10.42 -1.35
CA ARG A 34 -5.78 10.15 -1.06
C ARG A 34 -5.89 9.60 0.35
N SER A 35 -6.80 10.17 1.14
CA SER A 35 -7.16 9.62 2.45
C SER A 35 -8.05 8.39 2.28
N MET A 36 -7.75 7.34 3.03
CA MET A 36 -8.50 6.09 3.04
C MET A 36 -8.81 5.68 4.48
N MET A 37 -9.81 4.81 4.65
CA MET A 37 -10.17 4.27 5.96
C MET A 37 -9.10 3.26 6.40
N VAL A 38 -8.48 3.52 7.55
CA VAL A 38 -7.36 2.79 8.18
C VAL A 38 -6.64 1.82 7.25
N VAL A 39 -5.52 2.27 6.67
CA VAL A 39 -4.68 1.47 5.78
C VAL A 39 -3.64 0.73 6.62
N THR A 40 -3.70 -0.59 6.64
CA THR A 40 -2.72 -1.43 7.35
C THR A 40 -1.52 -1.77 6.48
N MET A 41 -1.75 -2.05 5.20
CA MET A 41 -0.73 -2.60 4.32
C MET A 41 -1.00 -2.24 2.85
N VAL A 42 0.06 -1.89 2.12
CA VAL A 42 0.03 -1.67 0.67
C VAL A 42 0.96 -2.68 0.01
N VAL A 43 0.47 -3.36 -1.03
CA VAL A 43 1.24 -4.32 -1.82
C VAL A 43 1.31 -3.83 -3.26
N VAL A 44 2.52 -3.55 -3.74
CA VAL A 44 2.80 -3.25 -5.15
C VAL A 44 3.27 -4.55 -5.80
N ALA A 45 2.35 -5.26 -6.46
CA ALA A 45 2.64 -6.56 -7.07
C ALA A 45 3.27 -6.41 -8.47
N SER A 46 2.90 -5.35 -9.18
CA SER A 46 3.42 -4.95 -10.49
C SER A 46 3.36 -3.41 -10.60
N PRO A 47 3.91 -2.79 -11.66
CA PRO A 47 3.75 -1.34 -11.89
C PRO A 47 2.29 -0.88 -11.94
N ASP A 48 1.37 -1.76 -12.36
CA ASP A 48 -0.05 -1.44 -12.55
C ASP A 48 -0.95 -2.00 -11.44
N ASP A 49 -0.43 -2.89 -10.60
CA ASP A 49 -1.19 -3.58 -9.55
C ASP A 49 -0.77 -3.12 -8.15
N VAL A 50 -1.56 -2.20 -7.60
CA VAL A 50 -1.45 -1.74 -6.21
C VAL A 50 -2.68 -2.20 -5.43
N PHE A 51 -2.46 -2.95 -4.36
CA PHE A 51 -3.50 -3.43 -3.46
C PHE A 51 -3.36 -2.84 -2.07
N VAL A 52 -4.46 -2.39 -1.49
CA VAL A 52 -4.51 -1.71 -0.19
C VAL A 52 -5.42 -2.51 0.75
N LEU A 53 -4.87 -2.98 1.87
CA LEU A 53 -5.64 -3.58 2.96
C LEU A 53 -6.20 -2.48 3.87
N CYS A 54 -7.52 -2.36 3.88
CA CYS A 54 -8.28 -1.37 4.62
C CYS A 54 -9.08 -2.03 5.75
N HIS A 55 -9.34 -1.28 6.83
CA HIS A 55 -10.29 -1.71 7.86
C HIS A 55 -10.92 -0.55 8.64
N THR A 56 -12.00 -0.83 9.37
CA THR A 56 -12.49 0.06 10.43
C THR A 56 -11.80 -0.24 11.76
N GLY A 57 -11.88 0.67 12.73
CA GLY A 57 -11.37 0.44 14.09
C GLY A 57 -12.38 -0.24 15.03
N GLY A 58 -11.90 -0.80 16.13
CA GLY A 58 -12.72 -1.34 17.22
C GLY A 58 -12.89 -2.87 17.20
N ASP A 59 -13.68 -3.38 18.14
CA ASP A 59 -13.85 -4.83 18.38
C ASP A 59 -14.65 -5.54 17.27
N GLY A 60 -15.47 -4.79 16.54
CA GLY A 60 -16.25 -5.26 15.39
C GLY A 60 -15.72 -4.74 14.06
N ALA A 61 -14.40 -4.64 13.92
CA ALA A 61 -13.79 -4.12 12.70
C ALA A 61 -14.23 -4.93 11.47
N VAL A 62 -14.40 -4.21 10.36
CA VAL A 62 -14.64 -4.77 9.04
C VAL A 62 -13.43 -4.47 8.18
N SER A 63 -13.03 -5.41 7.33
CA SER A 63 -11.81 -5.33 6.54
C SER A 63 -12.04 -5.75 5.10
N TRP A 64 -11.31 -5.11 4.19
CA TRP A 64 -11.45 -5.34 2.76
C TRP A 64 -10.13 -4.96 2.05
N VAL A 65 -10.00 -5.40 0.81
CA VAL A 65 -8.88 -5.04 -0.07
C VAL A 65 -9.41 -4.19 -1.21
N GLU A 66 -8.75 -3.07 -1.47
CA GLU A 66 -8.96 -2.28 -2.68
C GLU A 66 -7.80 -2.48 -3.66
N ARG A 67 -8.10 -2.68 -4.94
CA ARG A 67 -7.12 -2.45 -6.00
C ARG A 67 -7.23 -0.99 -6.40
N VAL A 68 -6.12 -0.25 -6.38
CA VAL A 68 -6.09 1.18 -6.70
C VAL A 68 -5.21 1.45 -7.91
N HIS A 69 -5.54 2.49 -8.67
CA HIS A 69 -4.70 2.96 -9.75
C HIS A 69 -3.39 3.53 -9.17
N PRO A 70 -2.21 3.17 -9.69
CA PRO A 70 -0.92 3.54 -9.09
C PRO A 70 -0.66 5.05 -9.03
N GLU A 71 -1.15 5.81 -10.03
CA GLU A 71 -0.93 7.26 -10.10
C GLU A 71 -2.09 8.12 -9.57
N THR A 72 -3.33 7.84 -9.97
CA THR A 72 -4.52 8.62 -9.55
C THR A 72 -5.01 8.23 -8.16
N LEU A 73 -4.63 7.05 -7.67
CA LEU A 73 -5.11 6.44 -6.42
C LEU A 73 -6.62 6.17 -6.40
N GLU A 74 -7.29 6.19 -7.56
CA GLU A 74 -8.69 5.83 -7.69
C GLU A 74 -8.90 4.33 -7.44
N THR A 75 -10.00 3.97 -6.77
CA THR A 75 -10.35 2.57 -6.52
C THR A 75 -10.80 1.93 -7.83
N LEU A 76 -10.06 0.95 -8.31
CA LEU A 76 -10.37 0.18 -9.52
C LEU A 76 -11.25 -1.03 -9.22
N ALA A 77 -11.11 -1.62 -8.03
CA ALA A 77 -11.92 -2.73 -7.55
C ALA A 77 -11.88 -2.83 -6.02
N THR A 78 -12.90 -3.46 -5.44
CA THR A 78 -13.02 -3.69 -4.00
C THR A 78 -13.42 -5.14 -3.77
N SER A 79 -12.78 -5.81 -2.80
CA SER A 79 -13.19 -7.14 -2.37
C SER A 79 -14.52 -7.11 -1.61
N GLU A 80 -15.04 -8.28 -1.25
CA GLU A 80 -16.03 -8.34 -0.20
C GLU A 80 -15.48 -7.81 1.13
N HIS A 81 -16.40 -7.37 2.00
CA HIS A 81 -16.10 -6.87 3.33
C HIS A 81 -16.22 -8.02 4.32
N LEU A 82 -15.12 -8.35 5.00
CA LEU A 82 -15.02 -9.45 5.93
C LEU A 82 -14.87 -8.95 7.37
N ALA A 83 -15.17 -9.80 8.34
CA ALA A 83 -14.86 -9.51 9.74
C ALA A 83 -13.34 -9.38 9.92
N GLY A 84 -12.90 -8.22 10.41
CA GLY A 84 -11.48 -7.87 10.57
C GLY A 84 -10.85 -8.31 11.89
N GLY A 85 -11.65 -8.84 12.82
CA GLY A 85 -11.20 -9.12 14.19
C GLY A 85 -10.96 -7.86 15.02
N PRO A 86 -10.52 -7.99 16.28
CA PRO A 86 -10.29 -6.83 17.14
C PRO A 86 -9.06 -6.06 16.67
N ALA A 87 -9.29 -4.82 16.22
CA ALA A 87 -8.30 -3.79 15.89
C ALA A 87 -7.33 -4.04 14.72
N TRP A 88 -6.99 -5.28 14.33
CA TRP A 88 -6.02 -5.53 13.26
C TRP A 88 -6.45 -6.65 12.28
N PRO A 89 -6.60 -6.36 10.97
CA PRO A 89 -7.00 -7.34 9.94
C PRO A 89 -5.98 -8.42 9.57
N GLY A 90 -4.76 -8.37 10.13
CA GLY A 90 -3.65 -9.23 9.68
C GLY A 90 -2.90 -8.63 8.50
N GLY A 91 -2.48 -9.47 7.55
CA GLY A 91 -1.65 -9.08 6.41
C GLY A 91 -2.14 -9.64 5.08
N THR A 92 -1.67 -9.06 3.99
CA THR A 92 -2.04 -9.45 2.61
C THR A 92 -0.79 -9.83 1.82
N ALA A 93 -0.90 -10.82 0.94
CA ALA A 93 0.14 -11.14 -0.03
C ALA A 93 -0.48 -11.34 -1.41
N VAL A 94 0.28 -11.03 -2.45
CA VAL A 94 -0.12 -11.29 -3.84
C VAL A 94 0.76 -12.41 -4.37
N HIS A 95 0.13 -13.47 -4.88
CA HIS A 95 0.81 -14.59 -5.51
C HIS A 95 0.78 -14.41 -7.04
N PRO A 96 1.91 -14.55 -7.74
CA PRO A 96 1.92 -14.62 -9.21
C PRO A 96 1.39 -16.00 -9.62
N ASN A 97 0.17 -16.07 -10.14
CA ASN A 97 -0.41 -17.31 -10.67
C ASN A 97 0.12 -17.65 -12.05
#